data_AF-A0A2E9Q8W2-F1
#
_entry.id   AF-A0A2E9Q8W2-F1
#
_cell.length_a   1.000
_cell.length_b   1.000
_cell.length_c   1.000
_cell.angle_alpha   90.00
_cell.angle_beta   90.00
_cell.angle_gamma   90.00
#
_symmetry.space_group_name_H-M   'P 1'
#
loop_
_entity.id
_entity.type
_entity.pdbx_description
1 polymer ?
#
loop_
_entity_poly.entity_id
_entity_poly.type
_entity_poly.pdbx_seq_one_letter_code
_entity_poly.pdbx_strand_id
1 'polypeptide(L)'
;MNPDGCGHIGPVEAMHREDLLEKLRRFLEVHAKAKILTSDPGTLTMYVLHSKTQDKTTKQKMMNYKLLRLKEILLDQKEPNIRDRYVCEFLLEELYKYYKELN
;
A
#
# COMPACT_ATOMS: atom_id res chain seq x y z
N MET A 1 29.91 34.50 -13.40
CA MET A 1 28.69 33.81 -13.85
C MET A 1 28.95 32.32 -13.70
N ASN A 2 28.36 31.69 -12.68
CA ASN A 2 28.42 30.23 -12.50
C ASN A 2 27.13 29.66 -13.11
N PRO A 3 27.21 28.72 -14.06
CA PRO A 3 26.01 28.10 -14.60
C PRO A 3 25.51 27.07 -13.58
N ASP A 4 24.26 27.29 -13.17
CA ASP A 4 23.26 26.27 -12.86
C ASP A 4 23.76 25.02 -12.11
N GLY A 5 23.78 25.14 -10.78
CA GLY A 5 23.69 24.01 -9.87
C GLY A 5 22.34 23.32 -10.05
N CYS A 6 22.20 22.50 -11.08
CA CYS A 6 21.13 21.53 -11.19
C CYS A 6 21.43 20.44 -10.17
N GLY A 7 20.83 20.57 -8.98
CA GLY A 7 20.79 19.49 -7.99
C GLY A 7 20.08 18.30 -8.61
N HIS A 8 20.85 17.39 -9.20
CA HIS A 8 20.33 16.12 -9.70
C HIS A 8 19.88 15.33 -8.48
N ILE A 9 18.57 15.40 -8.21
CA ILE A 9 17.87 14.49 -7.33
C ILE A 9 18.20 13.09 -7.88
N GLY A 10 18.91 12.27 -7.11
CA GLY A 10 19.23 10.90 -7.50
C GLY A 10 17.97 10.15 -7.93
N PRO A 11 18.11 9.03 -8.67
CA PRO A 11 16.95 8.26 -9.08
C PRO A 11 16.07 7.95 -7.86
N VAL A 12 14.80 8.35 -7.90
CA VAL A 12 13.82 8.00 -6.87
C VAL A 12 13.58 6.50 -6.99
N GLU A 13 14.36 5.71 -6.25
CA GLU A 13 14.24 4.26 -6.26
C GLU A 13 12.90 3.83 -5.65
N ALA A 14 12.23 2.89 -6.31
CA ALA A 14 11.02 2.30 -5.77
C ALA A 14 11.31 1.59 -4.44
N MET A 15 10.40 1.72 -3.49
CA MET A 15 10.48 1.10 -2.16
C MET A 15 10.73 -0.41 -2.27
N HIS A 16 11.41 -0.96 -1.27
CA HIS A 16 11.58 -2.41 -1.17
C HIS A 16 10.26 -3.09 -0.79
N ARG A 17 10.14 -4.37 -1.14
CA ARG A 17 8.91 -5.15 -0.91
C ARG A 17 8.56 -5.20 0.58
N GLU A 18 9.57 -5.31 1.43
CA GLU A 18 9.45 -5.39 2.89
C GLU A 18 8.82 -4.10 3.45
N ASP A 19 9.23 -2.94 2.93
CA ASP A 19 8.67 -1.65 3.33
C ASP A 19 7.22 -1.49 2.88
N LEU A 20 6.89 -2.00 1.68
CA LEU A 20 5.53 -2.03 1.16
C LEU A 20 4.62 -2.93 2.00
N LEU A 21 5.11 -4.11 2.41
CA LEU A 21 4.39 -5.03 3.29
C LEU A 21 4.15 -4.39 4.67
N GLU A 22 5.14 -3.69 5.22
CA GLU A 22 5.01 -2.99 6.50
C GLU A 22 4.02 -1.82 6.42
N LYS A 23 4.04 -1.04 5.33
CA LYS A 23 3.03 0.01 5.09
C LYS A 23 1.62 -0.60 4.97
N LEU A 24 1.47 -1.68 4.23
CA LEU A 24 0.18 -2.39 4.11
C LEU A 24 -0.30 -2.90 5.47
N ARG A 25 0.58 -3.50 6.29
CA ARG A 25 0.26 -3.92 7.66
C ARG A 25 -0.31 -2.77 8.48
N ARG A 26 0.42 -1.64 8.54
CA ARG A 26 0.00 -0.46 9.32
C ARG A 26 -1.35 0.09 8.85
N PHE A 27 -1.57 0.14 7.54
CA PHE A 27 -2.87 0.53 6.98
C PHE A 27 -3.98 -0.41 7.47
N LEU A 28 -3.77 -1.73 7.37
CA LEU A 28 -4.76 -2.73 7.77
C LEU A 28 -5.02 -2.72 9.28
N GLU A 29 -4.02 -2.42 10.12
CA GLU A 29 -4.21 -2.27 11.57
C GLU A 29 -5.23 -1.15 11.89
N VAL A 30 -5.06 -0.01 11.23
CA VAL A 30 -5.98 1.14 11.38
C VAL A 30 -7.34 0.81 10.79
N HIS A 31 -7.38 0.23 9.59
CA HIS A 31 -8.61 -0.05 8.87
C HIS A 31 -9.48 -1.10 9.57
N ALA A 32 -8.87 -2.22 9.98
CA ALA A 32 -9.56 -3.30 10.66
C ALA A 32 -9.73 -3.06 12.17
N LYS A 33 -9.17 -1.97 12.72
CA LYS A 33 -9.11 -1.70 14.17
C LYS A 33 -8.55 -2.90 14.94
N ALA A 34 -7.49 -3.49 14.41
CA ALA A 34 -6.89 -4.72 14.92
C ALA A 34 -5.38 -4.56 15.03
N LYS A 35 -4.76 -5.29 15.96
CA LYS A 35 -3.30 -5.40 16.04
C LYS A 35 -2.85 -6.55 15.15
N ILE A 36 -1.93 -6.29 14.21
CA ILE A 36 -1.40 -7.31 13.30
C ILE A 36 0.05 -7.58 13.71
N LEU A 37 0.31 -8.79 14.22
CA LEU A 37 1.60 -9.15 14.81
C LEU A 37 2.70 -9.39 13.77
N THR A 38 2.34 -9.78 12.55
CA THR A 38 3.28 -10.17 11.50
C THR A 38 2.90 -9.56 10.15
N SER A 39 3.91 -9.16 9.37
CA SER A 39 3.75 -8.65 7.99
C SER A 39 3.80 -9.77 6.94
N ASP A 40 3.58 -11.02 7.33
CA ASP A 40 3.66 -12.14 6.40
C ASP A 40 2.50 -12.13 5.39
N PRO A 41 2.71 -12.57 4.14
CA PRO A 41 1.69 -12.46 3.10
C PRO A 41 0.36 -13.17 3.40
N GLY A 42 0.41 -14.28 4.16
CA GLY A 42 -0.79 -15.03 4.52
C GLY A 42 -1.67 -14.25 5.49
N THR A 43 -1.08 -13.71 6.55
CA THR A 43 -1.76 -12.86 7.52
C THR A 43 -2.36 -11.63 6.84
N LEU A 44 -1.57 -10.89 6.05
CA LEU A 44 -2.06 -9.69 5.36
C LEU A 44 -3.19 -10.01 4.37
N THR A 45 -3.11 -11.15 3.68
CA THR A 45 -4.17 -11.62 2.78
C THR A 45 -5.49 -11.79 3.52
N MET A 46 -5.48 -12.39 4.72
CA MET A 46 -6.68 -12.58 5.52
C MET A 46 -7.37 -11.25 5.84
N TYR A 47 -6.60 -10.23 6.26
CA TYR A 47 -7.12 -8.90 6.58
C TYR A 47 -7.66 -8.17 5.36
N VAL A 48 -7.00 -8.30 4.20
CA VAL A 48 -7.51 -7.77 2.91
C VAL A 48 -8.85 -8.42 2.56
N LEU A 49 -8.96 -9.74 2.63
CA LEU A 49 -10.21 -10.42 2.29
C LEU A 49 -11.34 -10.09 3.27
N HIS A 50 -11.02 -9.89 4.54
CA HIS A 50 -11.99 -9.45 5.54
C HIS A 50 -12.52 -8.04 5.24
N SER A 51 -11.73 -7.13 4.65
CA SER A 51 -12.19 -5.77 4.32
C SER A 51 -13.37 -5.75 3.35
N LYS A 52 -13.45 -6.73 2.44
CA LYS A 52 -14.55 -6.90 1.48
C LYS A 52 -15.92 -7.03 2.14
N THR A 53 -15.98 -7.53 3.36
CA THR A 53 -17.25 -7.65 4.11
C THR A 53 -17.84 -6.28 4.48
N GLN A 54 -17.08 -5.21 4.32
CA GLN A 54 -17.45 -3.84 4.65
C GLN A 54 -17.85 -2.99 3.43
N ASP A 55 -18.07 -3.58 2.25
CA ASP A 55 -18.38 -2.91 0.96
C ASP A 55 -19.78 -2.23 0.89
N LYS A 56 -20.13 -1.40 1.87
CA LYS A 56 -21.44 -0.74 1.96
C LYS A 56 -21.50 0.57 1.18
N THR A 57 -20.39 1.30 1.10
CA THR A 57 -20.31 2.63 0.46
C THR A 57 -19.37 2.62 -0.75
N THR A 58 -19.53 3.58 -1.67
CA THR A 58 -18.61 3.78 -2.80
C THR A 58 -17.16 3.97 -2.32
N LYS A 59 -16.96 4.71 -1.22
CA LYS A 59 -15.65 4.90 -0.58
C LYS A 59 -15.03 3.55 -0.17
N GLN A 60 -15.79 2.70 0.51
CA GLN A 60 -15.34 1.36 0.93
C GLN A 60 -15.06 0.45 -0.27
N LYS A 61 -15.91 0.46 -1.29
CA LYS A 61 -15.68 -0.32 -2.53
C LYS A 61 -14.40 0.09 -3.23
N MET A 62 -14.09 1.39 -3.31
CA MET A 62 -12.83 1.88 -3.87
C MET A 62 -11.62 1.45 -3.04
N MET A 63 -11.71 1.53 -1.71
CA MET A 63 -10.66 1.02 -0.82
C MET A 63 -10.43 -0.47 -1.04
N ASN A 64 -11.51 -1.28 -1.08
CA ASN A 64 -11.42 -2.71 -1.29
C ASN A 64 -10.81 -3.05 -2.65
N TYR A 65 -11.16 -2.34 -3.73
CA TYR A 65 -10.52 -2.51 -5.02
C TYR A 65 -9.00 -2.27 -4.97
N LYS A 66 -8.56 -1.18 -4.33
CA LYS A 66 -7.12 -0.88 -4.16
C LYS A 66 -6.41 -1.95 -3.32
N LEU A 67 -7.07 -2.46 -2.27
CA LEU A 67 -6.53 -3.54 -1.42
C LEU A 67 -6.43 -4.88 -2.17
N LEU A 68 -7.42 -5.23 -2.97
CA LEU A 68 -7.37 -6.43 -3.82
C LEU A 68 -6.24 -6.34 -4.83
N ARG A 69 -6.02 -5.17 -5.43
CA ARG A 69 -4.90 -4.96 -6.34
C ARG A 69 -3.54 -5.07 -5.65
N LEU A 70 -3.42 -4.56 -4.43
CA LEU A 70 -2.22 -4.74 -3.60
C LEU A 70 -1.99 -6.22 -3.25
N LYS A 71 -3.06 -6.98 -2.94
CA LYS A 71 -2.94 -8.42 -2.70
C LYS A 71 -2.37 -9.14 -3.93
N GLU A 72 -2.94 -8.89 -5.11
CA GLU A 72 -2.51 -9.52 -6.36
C GLU A 72 -1.02 -9.29 -6.65
N ILE A 73 -0.52 -8.08 -6.41
CA ILE A 73 0.86 -7.70 -6.75
C ILE A 73 1.84 -8.02 -5.63
N LEU A 74 1.51 -7.71 -4.37
CA LEU A 74 2.46 -7.73 -3.27
C LEU A 74 2.46 -9.06 -2.50
N LEU A 75 1.30 -9.72 -2.44
CA LEU A 75 1.07 -10.89 -1.59
C LEU A 75 1.02 -12.20 -2.39
N ASP A 76 0.38 -12.20 -3.56
CA ASP A 76 0.24 -13.40 -4.39
C ASP A 76 1.44 -13.64 -5.32
N GLN A 77 2.10 -12.57 -5.78
CA GLN A 77 3.33 -12.70 -6.58
C GLN A 77 4.54 -12.97 -5.69
N LYS A 78 5.45 -13.81 -6.18
CA LYS A 78 6.69 -14.16 -5.48
C LYS A 78 7.61 -12.94 -5.31
N GLU A 79 7.76 -12.13 -6.36
CA GLU A 79 8.61 -10.94 -6.36
C GLU A 79 8.10 -9.89 -7.38
N PRO A 80 7.61 -8.72 -6.93
CA PRO A 80 7.14 -7.66 -7.82
C PRO A 80 8.32 -6.94 -8.48
N ASN A 81 8.21 -6.66 -9.78
CA ASN A 81 9.21 -5.87 -10.50
C ASN A 81 9.16 -4.39 -10.10
N ILE A 82 10.08 -3.56 -10.62
CA ILE A 82 10.15 -2.14 -10.26
C ILE A 82 8.86 -1.35 -10.58
N ARG A 83 8.17 -1.66 -11.68
CA ARG A 83 6.91 -1.00 -12.04
C ARG A 83 5.80 -1.38 -11.07
N ASP A 84 5.73 -2.66 -10.72
CA ASP A 84 4.79 -3.18 -9.75
C ASP A 84 4.99 -2.54 -8.37
N ARG A 85 6.24 -2.28 -7.98
CA ARG A 85 6.57 -1.58 -6.72
C ARG A 85 6.08 -0.13 -6.75
N TYR A 86 6.29 0.62 -7.82
CA TYR A 86 5.71 1.97 -7.96
C TYR A 86 4.17 1.97 -7.90
N VAL A 87 3.53 0.99 -8.53
CA VAL A 87 2.07 0.84 -8.44
C VAL A 87 1.63 0.59 -7.01
N CYS A 88 2.33 -0.27 -6.28
CA CYS A 88 2.03 -0.55 -4.86
C CYS A 88 2.20 0.70 -3.98
N GLU A 89 3.26 1.48 -4.19
CA GLU A 89 3.48 2.75 -3.48
C GLU A 89 2.32 3.71 -3.70
N PHE A 90 1.96 3.95 -4.96
CA PHE A 90 0.84 4.82 -5.33
C PHE A 90 -0.47 4.35 -4.68
N LEU A 91 -0.78 3.05 -4.76
CA LEU A 91 -2.01 2.49 -4.17
C LEU A 91 -2.04 2.66 -2.65
N LEU A 92 -0.91 2.47 -1.96
CA LEU A 92 -0.82 2.67 -0.52
C LEU A 92 -1.01 4.14 -0.15
N GLU A 93 -0.39 5.08 -0.87
CA GLU A 93 -0.59 6.51 -0.65
C GLU A 93 -2.06 6.92 -0.83
N GLU A 94 -2.67 6.42 -1.89
CA GLU A 94 -4.10 6.58 -2.18
C GLU A 94 -5.00 6.02 -1.09
N LEU A 95 -4.63 4.90 -0.48
CA LEU A 95 -5.35 4.31 0.65
C LEU A 95 -5.23 5.16 1.92
N TYR A 96 -4.04 5.70 2.21
CA TYR A 96 -3.83 6.56 3.38
C TYR A 96 -4.64 7.86 3.35
N LYS A 97 -4.98 8.39 2.16
CA LYS A 97 -5.83 9.58 2.03
C LYS A 97 -7.18 9.41 2.72
N TYR A 98 -7.77 8.22 2.66
CA TYR A 98 -9.08 7.96 3.28
C TYR A 98 -9.09 8.09 4.82
N TYR A 99 -7.92 7.99 5.46
CA TYR A 99 -7.72 8.17 6.90
C TYR A 99 -7.19 9.54 7.29
N LYS A 100 -6.44 10.20 6.41
CA LYS A 100 -6.07 11.61 6.61
C LYS A 100 -7.29 12.54 6.59
N GLU A 101 -8.32 12.19 5.83
CA GLU A 101 -9.61 12.91 5.80
C GLU A 101 -10.49 12.69 7.05
N LEU A 102 -10.06 11.85 8.01
CA LEU A 102 -10.81 11.55 9.23
C LEU A 102 -10.23 12.21 10.49
N ASN A 103 -9.08 12.88 10.38
CA ASN A 103 -8.45 13.71 11.42
C ASN A 103 -8.43 15.17 10.97
#